data_AF-A0A958Q325-F1
#
_entry.id   AF-A0A958Q325-F1
#
_cell.length_a   1.000
_cell.length_b   1.000
_cell.length_c   1.000
_cell.angle_alpha   90.00
_cell.angle_beta   90.00
_cell.angle_gamma   90.00
#
_symmetry.space_group_name_H-M   'P 1'
#
loop_
_entity.id
_entity.type
_entity.pdbx_description
1 polymer ?
#
loop_
_entity_poly.entity_id
_entity_poly.type
_entity_poly.pdbx_seq_one_letter_code
_entity_poly.pdbx_strand_id
1 'polypeptide(L)'
;MSSEESYRRKLIRLVTFLAGVYFFVEFLLPESILKSIGVADIHSDISNGFITVGTMAIGLGIINLFRVHGTRVVFRRKDWFFSAVLLTGLIAMMAVTTADWMVGRLSETENAEFRTLGLFAEVIVSDSSSERSDVPERSYRVDKLIEAAQELGKKSLAESKRLTQELSPALTEITKKEFVDLSGQLGERVGSIESISSAELSSDEALLQFGKILTNTGVTYGKLLKLEYDESYSKKLYLFFFEGLFVALGSAMFSLLGVYIASAAYRAFRVKSIESLLMMSTAIIVMLGQIPFHEYFRFDFVLPWVGPLTFELPGIRQWLMETPNTAAFRAIKIGAAIAGLVMAFRMWFSIESESFSPRDNIKTGGQK
;
A
#
# COMPACT_ATOMS: atom_id res chain seq x y z
N MET A 1 4.66 -5.25 -43.49
CA MET A 1 5.10 -5.02 -42.09
C MET A 1 6.33 -4.14 -42.14
N SER A 2 6.28 -2.93 -41.57
CA SER A 2 7.43 -2.02 -41.57
C SER A 2 8.58 -2.61 -40.75
N SER A 3 9.82 -2.34 -41.14
CA SER A 3 11.02 -2.78 -40.43
C SER A 3 10.98 -2.42 -38.93
N GLU A 4 10.39 -1.27 -38.60
CA GLU A 4 10.24 -0.73 -37.25
C GLU A 4 9.40 -1.62 -36.32
N GLU A 5 8.31 -2.22 -36.82
CA GLU A 5 7.43 -3.10 -36.05
C GLU A 5 8.11 -4.45 -35.72
N SER A 6 9.09 -4.85 -36.54
CA SER A 6 9.92 -6.03 -36.32
C SER A 6 10.96 -5.79 -35.22
N TYR A 7 11.60 -4.61 -35.20
CA TYR A 7 12.58 -4.24 -34.19
C TYR A 7 11.97 -4.15 -32.79
N ARG A 8 10.80 -3.49 -32.64
CA ARG A 8 10.12 -3.39 -31.34
C ARG A 8 9.79 -4.76 -30.73
N ARG A 9 9.29 -5.70 -31.55
CA ARG A 9 8.99 -7.06 -31.09
C ARG A 9 10.25 -7.85 -30.72
N LYS A 10 11.35 -7.70 -31.46
CA LYS A 10 12.64 -8.32 -31.12
C LYS A 10 13.20 -7.76 -29.81
N LEU A 11 13.11 -6.44 -29.61
CA LEU A 11 13.54 -5.78 -28.38
C LEU A 11 12.77 -6.30 -27.17
N ILE A 12 11.44 -6.37 -27.24
CA ILE A 12 10.63 -6.89 -26.13
C ILE A 12 11.00 -8.33 -25.80
N ARG A 13 11.17 -9.20 -26.81
CA ARG A 13 11.59 -10.59 -26.58
C ARG A 13 12.97 -10.66 -25.93
N LEU A 14 13.92 -9.84 -26.37
CA LEU A 14 15.26 -9.78 -25.80
C LEU A 14 15.22 -9.33 -24.33
N VAL A 15 14.54 -8.23 -24.05
CA VAL A 15 14.43 -7.68 -22.68
C VAL A 15 13.71 -8.67 -21.76
N THR A 16 12.64 -9.29 -22.23
CA THR A 16 11.90 -10.33 -21.49
C THR A 16 12.79 -11.53 -21.20
N PHE A 17 13.57 -11.97 -22.18
CA PHE A 17 14.48 -13.09 -22.02
C PHE A 17 15.56 -12.77 -20.99
N LEU A 18 16.20 -11.61 -21.09
CA LEU A 18 17.23 -11.17 -20.13
C LEU A 18 16.67 -11.03 -18.71
N ALA A 19 15.49 -10.43 -18.57
CA ALA A 19 14.84 -10.32 -17.27
C ALA A 19 14.45 -11.70 -16.70
N GLY A 20 13.98 -12.61 -17.54
CA GLY A 20 13.67 -13.98 -17.12
C GLY A 20 14.91 -14.74 -16.67
N VAL A 21 16.04 -14.59 -17.37
CA VAL A 21 17.34 -15.14 -16.95
C VAL A 21 17.79 -14.53 -15.64
N TYR A 22 17.70 -13.21 -15.50
CA TYR A 22 18.04 -12.50 -14.27
C TYR A 22 17.23 -13.00 -13.07
N PHE A 23 15.89 -12.99 -13.16
CA PHE A 23 15.03 -13.48 -12.08
C PHE A 23 15.25 -14.96 -11.81
N PHE A 24 15.53 -15.77 -12.83
CA PHE A 24 15.86 -17.17 -12.62
C PHE A 24 17.16 -17.35 -11.81
N VAL A 25 18.21 -16.60 -12.16
CA VAL A 25 19.52 -16.65 -11.48
C VAL A 25 19.41 -16.15 -10.04
N GLU A 26 18.81 -14.97 -9.83
CA GLU A 26 18.57 -14.39 -8.51
C GLU A 26 17.83 -15.36 -7.60
N PHE A 27 16.84 -16.05 -8.16
CA PHE A 27 15.90 -16.82 -7.39
C PHE A 27 16.37 -18.25 -7.12
N LEU A 28 17.22 -18.80 -7.99
CA LEU A 28 17.77 -20.14 -7.86
C LEU A 28 19.06 -20.17 -7.02
N LEU A 29 19.90 -19.15 -7.12
CA LEU A 29 21.22 -19.16 -6.50
C LEU A 29 21.20 -18.64 -5.06
N PRO A 30 22.02 -19.21 -4.15
CA PRO A 30 22.23 -18.67 -2.82
C PRO A 30 22.85 -17.27 -2.85
N GLU A 31 22.56 -16.44 -1.84
CA GLU A 31 23.10 -15.07 -1.73
C GLU A 31 24.64 -15.00 -1.81
N SER A 32 25.34 -16.01 -1.28
CA SER A 32 26.80 -16.10 -1.35
C SER A 32 27.32 -16.19 -2.79
N ILE A 33 26.60 -16.89 -3.66
CA ILE A 33 26.93 -17.01 -5.08
C ILE A 33 26.50 -15.74 -5.82
N LEU A 34 25.32 -15.20 -5.51
CA LEU A 34 24.84 -13.95 -6.13
C LEU A 34 25.79 -12.77 -5.89
N LYS A 35 26.38 -12.69 -4.69
CA LYS A 35 27.37 -11.68 -4.35
C LYS A 35 28.70 -11.91 -5.08
N SER A 36 29.11 -13.15 -5.31
CA SER A 36 30.37 -13.43 -6.03
C SER A 36 30.29 -13.13 -7.53
N ILE A 37 29.10 -13.24 -8.13
CA ILE A 37 28.85 -12.90 -9.54
C ILE A 37 28.38 -11.45 -9.75
N GLY A 38 28.32 -10.64 -8.69
CA GLY A 38 27.91 -9.22 -8.74
C GLY A 38 26.43 -8.99 -9.05
N VAL A 39 25.59 -10.03 -9.02
CA VAL A 39 24.14 -9.92 -9.29
C VAL A 39 23.42 -9.29 -8.10
N ALA A 40 23.89 -9.54 -6.87
CA ALA A 40 23.31 -8.97 -5.66
C ALA A 40 23.37 -7.43 -5.64
N ASP A 41 24.44 -6.84 -6.20
CA ASP A 41 24.63 -5.39 -6.23
C ASP A 41 23.74 -4.70 -7.28
N ILE A 42 23.40 -5.40 -8.37
CA ILE A 42 22.56 -4.88 -9.46
C ILE A 42 21.06 -5.03 -9.15
N HIS A 43 20.70 -5.85 -8.15
CA HIS A 43 19.31 -6.13 -7.80
C HIS A 43 18.51 -4.87 -7.47
N SER A 44 19.08 -3.92 -6.71
CA SER A 44 18.40 -2.66 -6.39
C SER A 44 18.06 -1.86 -7.64
N ASP A 45 18.98 -1.80 -8.60
CA ASP A 45 18.81 -1.04 -9.84
C ASP A 45 17.77 -1.69 -10.76
N ILE A 46 17.80 -3.03 -10.87
CA ILE A 46 16.80 -3.77 -11.64
C ILE A 46 15.42 -3.66 -11.00
N SER A 47 15.34 -3.76 -9.67
CA SER A 47 14.09 -3.59 -8.92
C SER A 47 13.52 -2.18 -9.09
N ASN A 48 14.36 -1.15 -8.96
CA ASN A 48 13.97 0.24 -9.21
C ASN A 48 13.54 0.46 -10.66
N GLY A 49 14.24 -0.15 -11.62
CA GLY A 49 13.86 -0.13 -13.03
C GLY A 49 12.49 -0.79 -13.26
N PHE A 50 12.25 -1.94 -12.64
CA PHE A 50 10.96 -2.64 -12.70
C PHE A 50 9.82 -1.78 -12.12
N ILE A 51 10.04 -1.18 -10.95
CA ILE A 51 9.08 -0.27 -10.31
C ILE A 51 8.81 0.92 -11.23
N THR A 52 9.85 1.53 -11.79
CA THR A 52 9.72 2.69 -12.70
C THR A 52 8.87 2.34 -13.92
N VAL A 53 9.19 1.22 -14.59
CA VAL A 53 8.41 0.72 -15.74
C VAL A 53 6.97 0.43 -15.33
N GLY A 54 6.77 -0.17 -14.14
CA GLY A 54 5.46 -0.45 -13.56
C GLY A 54 4.63 0.82 -13.31
N THR A 55 5.23 1.86 -12.72
CA THR A 55 4.58 3.16 -12.48
C THR A 55 4.18 3.82 -13.80
N MET A 56 5.03 3.79 -14.83
CA MET A 56 4.69 4.30 -16.17
C MET A 56 3.56 3.49 -16.81
N ALA A 57 3.57 2.17 -16.65
CA ALA A 57 2.53 1.29 -17.17
C ALA A 57 1.15 1.59 -16.56
N ILE A 58 1.09 1.97 -15.28
CA ILE A 58 -0.17 2.43 -14.65
C ILE A 58 -0.70 3.67 -15.38
N GLY A 59 0.15 4.68 -15.62
CA GLY A 59 -0.24 5.90 -16.33
C GLY A 59 -0.73 5.61 -17.75
N LEU A 60 -0.01 4.76 -18.49
CA LEU A 60 -0.42 4.32 -19.83
C LEU A 60 -1.72 3.52 -19.81
N GLY A 61 -1.93 2.69 -18.79
CA GLY A 61 -3.17 1.94 -18.58
C GLY A 61 -4.37 2.87 -18.44
N ILE A 62 -4.24 3.92 -17.62
CA ILE A 62 -5.27 4.95 -17.45
C ILE A 62 -5.55 5.67 -18.78
N ILE A 63 -4.51 6.13 -19.47
CA ILE A 63 -4.64 6.80 -20.79
C ILE A 63 -5.34 5.87 -21.80
N ASN A 64 -4.99 4.59 -21.81
CA ASN A 64 -5.58 3.61 -22.70
C ASN A 64 -7.07 3.39 -22.40
N LEU A 65 -7.45 3.28 -21.12
CA LEU A 65 -8.85 3.20 -20.70
C LEU A 65 -9.63 4.42 -21.18
N PHE A 66 -9.11 5.64 -20.95
CA PHE A 66 -9.74 6.87 -21.45
C PHE A 66 -9.84 6.90 -22.97
N ARG A 67 -8.80 6.48 -23.69
CA ARG A 67 -8.83 6.45 -25.15
C ARG A 67 -9.87 5.47 -25.68
N VAL A 68 -9.85 4.22 -25.20
CA VAL A 68 -10.70 3.14 -25.71
C VAL A 68 -12.15 3.37 -25.29
N HIS A 69 -12.41 3.59 -24.00
CA HIS A 69 -13.76 3.77 -23.50
C HIS A 69 -14.30 5.17 -23.80
N GLY A 70 -13.44 6.19 -23.83
CA GLY A 70 -13.84 7.55 -24.20
C GLY A 70 -14.29 7.62 -25.66
N THR A 71 -13.57 6.96 -26.56
CA THR A 71 -13.99 6.83 -27.97
C THR A 71 -15.35 6.13 -28.07
N ARG A 72 -15.59 5.05 -27.32
CA ARG A 72 -16.90 4.37 -27.33
C ARG A 72 -18.04 5.27 -26.83
N VAL A 73 -17.79 6.08 -25.81
CA VAL A 73 -18.77 7.02 -25.25
C VAL A 73 -19.06 8.17 -26.21
N VAL A 74 -18.02 8.83 -26.72
CA VAL A 74 -18.15 9.97 -27.65
C VAL A 74 -18.86 9.57 -28.93
N PHE A 75 -18.48 8.42 -29.51
CA PHE A 75 -19.07 7.93 -30.76
C PHE A 75 -20.27 7.00 -30.55
N ARG A 76 -20.82 6.91 -29.31
CA ARG A 76 -21.95 6.04 -28.94
C ARG A 76 -21.92 4.64 -29.56
N ARG A 77 -20.76 3.98 -29.48
CA ARG A 77 -20.58 2.61 -30.00
C ARG A 77 -21.39 1.60 -29.19
N LYS A 78 -21.44 0.34 -29.64
CA LYS A 78 -22.08 -0.75 -28.88
C LYS A 78 -21.52 -0.78 -27.46
N ASP A 79 -22.39 -0.92 -26.46
CA ASP A 79 -22.06 -0.99 -25.03
C ASP A 79 -21.41 0.31 -24.47
N TRP A 80 -21.65 1.47 -25.12
CA TRP A 80 -21.13 2.76 -24.66
C TRP A 80 -21.58 3.12 -23.25
N PHE A 81 -22.77 2.69 -22.83
CA PHE A 81 -23.30 2.96 -21.50
C PHE A 81 -22.40 2.38 -20.40
N PHE A 82 -21.98 1.11 -20.53
CA PHE A 82 -21.04 0.50 -19.58
C PHE A 82 -19.68 1.19 -19.58
N SER A 83 -19.25 1.65 -20.76
CA SER A 83 -18.01 2.42 -20.90
C SER A 83 -18.11 3.79 -20.21
N ALA A 84 -19.28 4.44 -20.25
CA ALA A 84 -19.54 5.69 -19.53
C ALA A 84 -19.52 5.46 -18.02
N VAL A 85 -20.22 4.45 -17.51
CA VAL A 85 -20.25 4.10 -16.08
C VAL A 85 -18.84 3.82 -15.55
N LEU A 86 -18.02 3.09 -16.32
CA LEU A 86 -16.63 2.81 -15.95
C LEU A 86 -15.81 4.11 -15.84
N LEU A 87 -15.88 4.98 -16.86
CA LEU A 87 -15.10 6.23 -16.84
C LEU A 87 -15.57 7.19 -15.76
N THR A 88 -16.87 7.30 -15.51
CA THR A 88 -17.40 8.12 -14.43
C THR A 88 -17.00 7.57 -13.07
N GLY A 89 -17.04 6.24 -12.89
CA GLY A 89 -16.58 5.60 -11.66
C GLY A 89 -15.09 5.82 -11.41
N LEU A 90 -14.26 5.70 -12.45
CA LEU A 90 -12.83 5.99 -12.38
C LEU A 90 -12.58 7.44 -11.96
N ILE A 91 -13.21 8.41 -12.64
CA ILE A 91 -13.05 9.83 -12.34
C ILE A 91 -13.53 10.15 -10.92
N ALA A 92 -14.70 9.62 -10.52
CA ALA A 92 -15.25 9.84 -9.20
C ALA A 92 -14.32 9.30 -8.10
N MET A 93 -13.82 8.07 -8.26
CA MET A 93 -12.84 7.49 -7.33
C MET A 93 -11.56 8.31 -7.25
N MET A 94 -10.98 8.67 -8.40
CA MET A 94 -9.76 9.48 -8.43
C MET A 94 -9.96 10.84 -7.75
N ALA A 95 -11.09 11.50 -7.99
CA ALA A 95 -11.42 12.77 -7.38
C ALA A 95 -11.59 12.64 -5.85
N VAL A 96 -12.37 11.65 -5.40
CA VAL A 96 -12.64 11.41 -3.98
C VAL A 96 -11.35 11.03 -3.23
N THR A 97 -10.54 10.12 -3.77
CA THR A 97 -9.26 9.73 -3.15
C THR A 97 -8.28 10.89 -3.11
N THR A 98 -8.21 11.72 -4.17
CA THR A 98 -7.33 12.91 -4.16
C THR A 98 -7.79 13.94 -3.14
N ALA A 99 -9.11 14.14 -3.02
CA ALA A 99 -9.69 15.04 -2.01
C ALA A 99 -9.41 14.55 -0.58
N ASP A 100 -9.62 13.26 -0.31
CA ASP A 100 -9.30 12.65 0.99
C ASP A 100 -7.81 12.78 1.33
N TRP A 101 -6.93 12.48 0.38
CA TRP A 101 -5.48 12.62 0.55
C TRP A 101 -5.07 14.06 0.84
N MET A 102 -5.65 15.04 0.11
CA MET A 102 -5.34 16.45 0.31
C MET A 102 -5.75 16.92 1.71
N VAL A 103 -6.95 16.56 2.17
CA VAL A 103 -7.41 16.91 3.53
C VAL A 103 -6.54 16.24 4.60
N GLY A 104 -6.23 14.94 4.46
CA GLY A 104 -5.36 14.24 5.42
C GLY A 104 -3.96 14.84 5.52
N ARG A 105 -3.38 15.29 4.40
CA ARG A 105 -2.05 15.93 4.37
C ARG A 105 -1.99 17.26 5.11
N LEU A 106 -3.07 18.04 5.08
CA LEU A 106 -3.15 19.30 5.82
C LEU A 106 -3.12 19.02 7.33
N SER A 107 -3.91 18.05 7.80
CA SER A 107 -3.94 17.63 9.20
C SER A 107 -2.59 17.06 9.70
N GLU A 108 -1.88 16.31 8.86
CA GLU A 108 -0.55 15.77 9.21
C GLU A 108 0.53 16.85 9.33
N THR A 109 0.49 17.87 8.48
CA THR A 109 1.52 18.92 8.44
C THR A 109 1.44 19.79 9.70
N GLU A 110 0.25 20.20 10.10
CA GLU A 110 0.04 21.03 11.29
C GLU A 110 0.42 20.30 12.60
N ASN A 111 0.28 18.97 12.63
CA ASN A 111 0.71 18.14 13.76
C ASN A 111 2.26 18.12 13.93
N ALA A 112 3.02 18.31 12.84
CA ALA A 112 4.48 18.21 12.88
C ALA A 112 5.16 19.46 13.45
N GLU A 113 4.50 20.61 13.46
CA GLU A 113 5.11 21.90 13.84
C GLU A 113 5.50 21.93 15.34
N PHE A 114 4.59 21.54 16.23
CA PHE A 114 4.85 21.47 17.67
C PHE A 114 5.98 20.48 18.02
N ARG A 115 6.01 19.33 17.33
CA ARG A 115 7.10 18.35 17.50
C ARG A 115 8.43 18.93 17.03
N THR A 116 8.44 19.68 15.94
CA THR A 116 9.64 20.33 15.42
C THR A 116 10.17 21.38 16.41
N LEU A 117 9.28 22.16 17.03
CA LEU A 117 9.67 23.10 18.10
C LEU A 117 10.18 22.36 19.35
N GLY A 118 9.55 21.23 19.71
CA GLY A 118 10.03 20.37 20.79
C GLY A 118 11.45 19.85 20.56
N LEU A 119 11.73 19.34 19.34
CA LEU A 119 13.06 18.92 18.92
C LEU A 119 14.05 20.09 18.88
N PHE A 120 13.60 21.29 18.47
CA PHE A 120 14.45 22.48 18.47
C PHE A 120 14.92 22.83 19.90
N ALA A 121 14.08 22.65 20.91
CA ALA A 121 14.49 22.80 22.32
C ALA A 121 15.62 21.83 22.69
N GLU A 122 15.55 20.57 22.25
CA GLU A 122 16.61 19.57 22.45
C GLU A 122 17.91 19.99 21.74
N VAL A 123 17.80 20.50 20.52
CA VAL A 123 18.94 20.99 19.72
C VAL A 123 19.64 22.17 20.40
N ILE A 124 18.89 23.11 21.00
CA ILE A 124 19.50 24.23 21.75
C ILE A 124 20.34 23.72 22.92
N VAL A 125 19.88 22.68 23.63
CA VAL A 125 20.63 22.05 24.72
C VAL A 125 21.82 21.26 24.20
N SER A 126 21.70 20.50 23.11
CA SER A 126 22.85 19.77 22.56
C SER A 126 23.95 20.71 22.06
N ASP A 127 23.56 21.83 21.44
CA ASP A 127 24.49 22.82 20.92
C ASP A 127 25.20 23.61 22.03
N SER A 128 24.61 23.77 23.22
CA SER A 128 25.29 24.44 24.34
C SER A 128 26.51 23.65 24.83
N SER A 129 26.50 22.32 24.62
CA SER A 129 27.62 21.43 24.95
C SER A 129 28.63 21.25 23.81
N SER A 130 28.30 21.72 22.60
CA SER A 130 29.14 21.60 21.42
C SER A 130 29.83 22.93 21.17
N GLU A 131 31.17 22.98 21.05
CA GLU A 131 31.94 24.22 20.79
C GLU A 131 31.78 24.76 19.34
N ARG A 132 30.56 24.74 18.82
CA ARG A 132 30.20 25.19 17.48
C ARG A 132 30.09 26.71 17.47
N SER A 133 30.91 27.35 16.64
CA SER A 133 30.91 28.81 16.44
C SER A 133 29.98 29.28 15.33
N ASP A 134 29.33 28.36 14.61
CA ASP A 134 28.44 28.63 13.47
C ASP A 134 26.97 28.83 13.86
N VAL A 135 26.64 28.70 15.15
CA VAL A 135 25.26 28.76 15.66
C VAL A 135 24.95 30.09 16.38
N PRO A 136 23.74 30.65 16.21
CA PRO A 136 23.32 31.83 16.96
C PRO A 136 23.32 31.62 18.48
N GLU A 137 23.39 32.73 19.22
CA GLU A 137 23.40 32.72 20.68
C GLU A 137 22.20 31.98 21.27
N ARG A 138 22.41 31.28 22.40
CA ARG A 138 21.36 30.51 23.10
C ARG A 138 20.16 31.38 23.45
N SER A 139 20.39 32.58 24.00
CA SER A 139 19.36 33.55 24.39
C SER A 139 18.43 33.86 23.22
N TYR A 140 19.01 34.24 22.08
CA TYR A 140 18.28 34.51 20.84
C TYR A 140 17.45 33.31 20.36
N ARG A 141 18.01 32.10 20.40
CA ARG A 141 17.30 30.88 19.97
C ARG A 141 16.14 30.52 20.91
N VAL A 142 16.33 30.70 22.22
CA VAL A 142 15.27 30.49 23.21
C VAL A 142 14.14 31.50 23.01
N ASP A 143 14.45 32.78 22.80
CA ASP A 143 13.44 33.81 22.52
C ASP A 143 12.65 33.49 21.25
N LYS A 144 13.32 33.06 20.18
CA LYS A 144 12.67 32.63 18.93
C LYS A 144 11.84 31.37 19.08
N LEU A 145 12.27 30.42 19.91
CA LEU A 145 11.47 29.23 20.23
C LEU A 145 10.18 29.63 20.96
N ILE A 146 10.26 30.53 21.95
CA ILE A 146 9.09 31.01 22.71
C ILE A 146 8.13 31.75 21.78
N GLU A 147 8.63 32.68 20.97
CA GLU A 147 7.84 33.44 20.00
C GLU A 147 7.07 32.50 19.07
N ALA A 148 7.75 31.54 18.45
CA ALA A 148 7.15 30.55 17.55
C ALA A 148 6.15 29.63 18.28
N ALA A 149 6.48 29.20 19.49
CA ALA A 149 5.60 28.35 20.30
C ALA A 149 4.31 29.08 20.70
N GLN A 150 4.38 30.36 21.06
CA GLN A 150 3.23 31.16 21.42
C GLN A 150 2.36 31.48 20.20
N GLU A 151 2.96 31.79 19.05
CA GLU A 151 2.23 32.00 17.80
C GLU A 151 1.48 30.73 17.37
N LEU A 152 2.17 29.59 17.40
CA LEU A 152 1.58 28.29 17.07
C LEU A 152 0.49 27.90 18.07
N GLY A 153 0.71 28.15 19.37
CA GLY A 153 -0.28 27.99 20.43
C GLY A 153 -1.58 28.74 20.11
N LYS A 154 -1.48 30.03 19.79
CA LYS A 154 -2.65 30.87 19.44
C LYS A 154 -3.36 30.36 18.19
N LYS A 155 -2.61 29.99 17.15
CA LYS A 155 -3.16 29.43 15.91
C LYS A 155 -3.93 28.14 16.20
N SER A 156 -3.34 27.20 16.93
CA SER A 156 -3.96 25.91 17.26
C SER A 156 -5.24 26.05 18.10
N LEU A 157 -5.27 27.02 19.02
CA LEU A 157 -6.45 27.32 19.84
C LEU A 157 -7.56 28.00 19.03
N ALA A 158 -7.21 28.91 18.14
CA ALA A 158 -8.17 29.54 17.23
C ALA A 158 -8.82 28.49 16.31
N GLU A 159 -8.00 27.56 15.80
CA GLU A 159 -8.45 26.47 14.95
C GLU A 159 -9.36 25.50 15.72
N SER A 160 -8.94 25.03 16.90
CA SER A 160 -9.78 24.19 17.77
C SER A 160 -11.14 24.85 18.09
N LYS A 161 -11.19 26.16 18.31
CA LYS A 161 -12.45 26.90 18.51
C LYS A 161 -13.31 26.95 17.25
N ARG A 162 -12.72 27.19 16.08
CA ARG A 162 -13.43 27.13 14.78
C ARG A 162 -14.07 25.76 14.59
N LEU A 163 -13.28 24.71 14.77
CA LEU A 163 -13.72 23.32 14.68
C LEU A 163 -14.82 23.00 15.69
N THR A 164 -14.74 23.52 16.92
CA THR A 164 -15.82 23.40 17.90
C THR A 164 -17.14 23.97 17.37
N GLN A 165 -17.10 25.08 16.64
CA GLN A 165 -18.30 25.74 16.13
C GLN A 165 -18.84 25.05 14.87
N GLU A 166 -17.96 24.62 13.97
CA GLU A 166 -18.34 24.04 12.67
C GLU A 166 -18.72 22.55 12.78
N LEU A 167 -18.03 21.79 13.62
CA LEU A 167 -18.15 20.32 13.70
C LEU A 167 -19.21 19.86 14.73
N SER A 168 -19.44 20.62 15.81
CA SER A 168 -20.37 20.28 16.90
C SER A 168 -21.80 19.87 16.49
N PRO A 169 -22.44 20.40 15.42
CA PRO A 169 -23.76 19.92 15.00
C PRO A 169 -23.74 18.60 14.21
N ALA A 170 -22.59 18.18 13.69
CA ALA A 170 -22.44 17.00 12.83
C ALA A 170 -21.87 15.76 13.56
N LEU A 171 -21.36 15.94 14.78
CA LEU A 171 -20.73 14.88 15.57
C LEU A 171 -21.74 14.04 16.34
N THR A 172 -21.43 12.75 16.52
CA THR A 172 -22.13 11.92 17.51
C THR A 172 -21.83 12.41 18.93
N GLU A 173 -22.72 12.14 19.90
CA GLU A 173 -22.54 12.54 21.30
C GLU A 173 -21.21 12.04 21.90
N ILE A 174 -20.74 10.85 21.49
CA ILE A 174 -19.46 10.28 21.95
C ILE A 174 -18.29 11.08 21.38
N THR A 175 -18.24 11.28 20.06
CA THR A 175 -17.16 12.03 19.39
C THR A 175 -17.12 13.47 19.88
N LYS A 176 -18.29 14.08 20.11
CA LYS A 176 -18.41 15.43 20.65
C LYS A 176 -17.80 15.55 22.04
N LYS A 177 -18.04 14.58 22.92
CA LYS A 177 -17.43 14.55 24.25
C LYS A 177 -15.91 14.45 24.19
N GLU A 178 -15.39 13.56 23.35
CA GLU A 178 -13.94 13.40 23.14
C GLU A 178 -13.31 14.68 22.58
N PHE A 179 -13.97 15.31 21.60
CA PHE A 179 -13.51 16.56 21.01
C PHE A 179 -13.46 17.71 22.02
N VAL A 180 -14.48 17.86 22.87
CA VAL A 180 -14.53 18.89 23.92
C VAL A 180 -13.43 18.67 24.96
N ASP A 181 -13.23 17.42 25.38
CA ASP A 181 -12.17 17.05 26.34
C ASP A 181 -10.77 17.39 25.79
N LEU A 182 -10.49 16.99 24.55
CA LEU A 182 -9.21 17.28 23.89
C LEU A 182 -9.01 18.79 23.67
N SER A 183 -10.07 19.52 23.32
CA SER A 183 -10.02 20.98 23.14
C SER A 183 -9.75 21.71 24.46
N GLY A 184 -10.32 21.21 25.57
CA GLY A 184 -10.01 21.70 26.93
C GLY A 184 -8.55 21.47 27.30
N GLN A 185 -8.05 20.24 27.10
CA GLN A 185 -6.65 19.90 27.34
C GLN A 185 -5.69 20.73 26.48
N LEU A 186 -6.04 20.98 25.22
CA LEU A 186 -5.26 21.86 24.34
C LEU A 186 -5.21 23.29 24.91
N GLY A 187 -6.35 23.83 25.34
CA GLY A 187 -6.43 25.16 25.93
C GLY A 187 -5.56 25.33 27.18
N GLU A 188 -5.57 24.36 28.09
CA GLU A 188 -4.71 24.38 29.30
C GLU A 188 -3.23 24.35 28.95
N ARG A 189 -2.84 23.50 27.98
CA ARG A 189 -1.45 23.36 27.54
C ARG A 189 -0.96 24.61 26.79
N VAL A 190 -1.78 25.18 25.93
CA VAL A 190 -1.48 26.44 25.23
C VAL A 190 -1.38 27.59 26.22
N GLY A 191 -2.27 27.67 27.20
CA GLY A 191 -2.17 28.67 28.27
C GLY A 191 -0.85 28.58 29.05
N SER A 192 -0.35 27.36 29.28
CA SER A 192 0.97 27.14 29.89
C SER A 192 2.12 27.59 28.99
N ILE A 193 1.99 27.47 27.67
CA ILE A 193 2.99 27.96 26.70
C ILE A 193 2.99 29.50 26.64
N GLU A 194 1.81 30.12 26.69
CA GLU A 194 1.66 31.58 26.65
C GLU A 194 2.21 32.28 27.89
N SER A 195 2.16 31.63 29.06
CA SER A 195 2.69 32.21 30.29
C SER A 195 4.22 32.13 30.43
N ILE A 196 4.90 31.32 29.61
CA ILE A 196 6.34 31.07 29.75
C ILE A 196 7.16 32.27 29.28
N SER A 197 8.17 32.62 30.09
CA SER A 197 9.14 33.68 29.84
C SER A 197 10.56 33.14 29.64
N SER A 198 11.41 33.90 28.97
CA SER A 198 12.81 33.49 28.71
C SER A 198 13.64 33.32 29.98
N ALA A 199 13.29 34.00 31.07
CA ALA A 199 13.92 33.84 32.37
C ALA A 199 13.72 32.43 32.98
N GLU A 200 12.55 31.82 32.73
CA GLU A 200 12.19 30.50 33.25
C GLU A 200 12.87 29.35 32.49
N LEU A 201 13.37 29.63 31.27
CA LEU A 201 14.05 28.67 30.39
C LEU A 201 15.58 28.76 30.44
N SER A 202 16.10 29.34 31.52
CA SER A 202 17.54 29.55 31.73
C SER A 202 18.33 28.25 31.98
N SER A 203 17.68 27.19 32.48
CA SER A 203 18.31 25.89 32.71
C SER A 203 18.05 24.89 31.57
N ASP A 204 19.00 23.97 31.34
CA ASP A 204 18.87 22.91 30.34
C ASP A 204 17.68 21.99 30.64
N GLU A 205 17.48 21.66 31.92
CA GLU A 205 16.34 20.89 32.41
C GLU A 205 15.01 21.59 32.05
N ALA A 206 14.89 22.89 32.32
CA ALA A 206 13.67 23.65 32.02
C ALA A 206 13.40 23.70 30.51
N LEU A 207 14.45 23.87 29.68
CA LEU A 207 14.31 23.91 28.23
C LEU A 207 13.86 22.55 27.66
N LEU A 208 14.39 21.44 28.17
CA LEU A 208 13.96 20.09 27.79
C LEU A 208 12.53 19.80 28.23
N GLN A 209 12.14 20.23 29.44
CA GLN A 209 10.76 20.07 29.91
C GLN A 209 9.79 20.89 29.04
N PHE A 210 10.17 22.10 28.65
CA PHE A 210 9.39 22.89 27.70
C PHE A 210 9.27 22.22 26.34
N GLY A 211 10.35 21.65 25.81
CA GLY A 211 10.31 20.85 24.58
C GLY A 211 9.34 19.66 24.65
N LYS A 212 9.28 18.98 25.81
CA LYS A 212 8.28 17.93 26.07
C LYS A 212 6.86 18.48 26.14
N ILE A 213 6.65 19.64 26.76
CA ILE A 213 5.35 20.32 26.79
C ILE A 213 4.89 20.59 25.35
N LEU A 214 5.73 21.19 24.51
CA LEU A 214 5.44 21.46 23.11
C LEU A 214 5.07 20.18 22.34
N THR A 215 5.87 19.14 22.48
CA THR A 215 5.62 17.85 21.81
C THR A 215 4.27 17.25 22.24
N ASN A 216 3.97 17.26 23.54
CA ASN A 216 2.71 16.74 24.06
C ASN A 216 1.51 17.59 23.63
N THR A 217 1.66 18.92 23.55
CA THR A 217 0.65 19.83 22.98
C THR A 217 0.38 19.48 21.52
N GLY A 218 1.43 19.24 20.74
CA GLY A 218 1.32 18.75 19.36
C GLY A 218 0.55 17.44 19.26
N VAL A 219 0.81 16.47 20.14
CA VAL A 219 0.05 15.20 20.18
C VAL A 219 -1.44 15.43 20.46
N THR A 220 -1.79 16.28 21.42
CA THR A 220 -3.20 16.61 21.70
C THR A 220 -3.85 17.31 20.51
N TYR A 221 -3.17 18.29 19.92
CA TYR A 221 -3.66 18.99 18.73
C TYR A 221 -3.82 18.06 17.52
N GLY A 222 -2.86 17.17 17.28
CA GLY A 222 -2.92 16.17 16.23
C GLY A 222 -4.08 15.18 16.39
N LYS A 223 -4.47 14.85 17.63
CA LYS A 223 -5.69 14.06 17.88
C LYS A 223 -6.95 14.82 17.49
N LEU A 224 -7.04 16.11 17.77
CA LEU A 224 -8.16 16.95 17.35
C LEU A 224 -8.27 17.02 15.82
N LEU A 225 -7.16 17.30 15.15
CA LEU A 225 -7.10 17.34 13.68
C LEU A 225 -7.45 15.98 13.06
N LYS A 226 -7.06 14.89 13.70
CA LYS A 226 -7.43 13.55 13.26
C LYS A 226 -8.94 13.31 13.37
N LEU A 227 -9.56 13.69 14.50
CA LEU A 227 -11.01 13.57 14.67
C LEU A 227 -11.76 14.41 13.63
N GLU A 228 -11.28 15.61 13.32
CA GLU A 228 -11.81 16.43 12.24
C GLU A 228 -11.70 15.72 10.88
N TYR A 229 -10.52 15.20 10.54
CA TYR A 229 -10.31 14.45 9.30
C TYR A 229 -11.22 13.23 9.19
N ASP A 230 -11.33 12.44 10.27
CA ASP A 230 -12.16 11.24 10.32
C ASP A 230 -13.65 11.57 10.10
N GLU A 231 -14.10 12.74 10.55
CA GLU A 231 -15.47 13.22 10.39
C GLU A 231 -15.70 14.06 9.14
N SER A 232 -14.65 14.35 8.37
CA SER A 232 -14.70 15.16 7.17
C SER A 232 -15.58 14.53 6.08
N TYR A 233 -16.19 15.40 5.26
CA TYR A 233 -17.01 14.94 4.14
C TYR A 233 -16.19 14.13 3.12
N SER A 234 -14.94 14.53 2.86
CA SER A 234 -14.02 13.81 1.98
C SER A 234 -13.78 12.38 2.45
N LYS A 235 -13.54 12.18 3.76
CA LYS A 235 -13.35 10.85 4.34
C LYS A 235 -14.60 10.00 4.24
N LYS A 236 -15.77 10.56 4.59
CA LYS A 236 -17.06 9.86 4.50
C LYS A 236 -17.37 9.44 3.07
N LEU A 237 -17.13 10.31 2.09
CA LEU A 237 -17.25 9.96 0.68
C LEU A 237 -16.28 8.86 0.27
N TYR A 238 -15.01 8.95 0.69
CA TYR A 238 -14.02 7.91 0.42
C TYR A 238 -14.50 6.55 0.96
N LEU A 239 -14.93 6.48 2.22
CA LEU A 239 -15.44 5.24 2.82
C LEU A 239 -16.67 4.71 2.09
N PHE A 240 -17.60 5.58 1.70
CA PHE A 240 -18.78 5.17 0.93
C PHE A 240 -18.39 4.51 -0.40
N PHE A 241 -17.51 5.13 -1.19
CA PHE A 241 -17.13 4.59 -2.47
C PHE A 241 -16.18 3.38 -2.34
N PHE A 242 -15.23 3.42 -1.41
CA PHE A 242 -14.24 2.38 -1.24
C PHE A 242 -14.83 1.16 -0.51
N GLU A 243 -15.32 1.33 0.71
CA GLU A 243 -15.85 0.21 1.49
C GLU A 243 -17.26 -0.17 1.05
N GLY A 244 -18.13 0.83 0.89
CA GLY A 244 -19.54 0.62 0.56
C GLY A 244 -19.78 0.09 -0.85
N LEU A 245 -18.99 0.51 -1.84
CA LEU A 245 -19.11 0.03 -3.23
C LEU A 245 -18.00 -0.93 -3.61
N PHE A 246 -16.74 -0.49 -3.64
CA PHE A 246 -15.65 -1.30 -4.19
C PHE A 246 -15.43 -2.60 -3.41
N VAL A 247 -15.30 -2.54 -2.09
CA VAL A 247 -15.10 -3.74 -1.24
C VAL A 247 -16.33 -4.63 -1.23
N ALA A 248 -17.54 -4.05 -1.13
CA ALA A 248 -18.77 -4.83 -1.15
C ALA A 248 -18.99 -5.58 -2.48
N LEU A 249 -18.79 -4.92 -3.63
CA LEU A 249 -18.87 -5.56 -4.95
C LEU A 249 -17.77 -6.61 -5.12
N GLY A 250 -16.54 -6.32 -4.67
CA GLY A 250 -15.45 -7.30 -4.66
C GLY A 250 -15.82 -8.54 -3.84
N SER A 251 -16.42 -8.35 -2.67
CA SER A 251 -16.87 -9.43 -1.78
C SER A 251 -17.97 -10.26 -2.43
N ALA A 252 -18.90 -9.64 -3.16
CA ALA A 252 -19.91 -10.35 -3.94
C ALA A 252 -19.27 -11.21 -5.06
N MET A 253 -18.27 -10.68 -5.77
CA MET A 253 -17.52 -11.43 -6.77
C MET A 253 -16.76 -12.61 -6.16
N PHE A 254 -16.08 -12.42 -5.03
CA PHE A 254 -15.37 -13.49 -4.33
C PHE A 254 -16.32 -14.54 -3.75
N SER A 255 -17.49 -14.13 -3.24
CA SER A 255 -18.54 -15.05 -2.78
C SER A 255 -19.01 -15.96 -3.93
N LEU A 256 -19.27 -15.37 -5.10
CA LEU A 256 -19.63 -16.15 -6.30
C LEU A 256 -18.48 -17.07 -6.73
N LEU A 257 -17.25 -16.58 -6.71
CA LEU A 257 -16.06 -17.39 -7.01
C LEU A 257 -15.91 -18.57 -6.05
N GLY A 258 -16.25 -18.41 -4.77
CA GLY A 258 -16.23 -19.48 -3.78
C GLY A 258 -17.10 -20.67 -4.17
N VAL A 259 -18.33 -20.42 -4.65
CA VAL A 259 -19.23 -21.48 -5.15
C VAL A 259 -18.62 -22.18 -6.38
N TYR A 260 -17.99 -21.43 -7.29
CA TYR A 260 -17.30 -22.01 -8.44
C TYR A 260 -16.09 -22.86 -8.05
N ILE A 261 -15.29 -22.42 -7.07
CA ILE A 261 -14.16 -23.16 -6.53
C ILE A 261 -14.66 -24.47 -5.90
N ALA A 262 -15.70 -24.41 -5.06
CA ALA A 262 -16.29 -25.61 -4.46
C ALA A 262 -16.81 -26.60 -5.52
N SER A 263 -17.49 -26.11 -6.55
CA SER A 263 -17.97 -26.92 -7.67
C SER A 263 -16.83 -27.52 -8.52
N ALA A 264 -15.78 -26.73 -8.81
CA ALA A 264 -14.60 -27.19 -9.52
C ALA A 264 -13.84 -28.25 -8.70
N ALA A 265 -13.67 -28.02 -7.40
CA ALA A 265 -13.04 -28.94 -6.46
C ALA A 265 -13.82 -30.26 -6.39
N TYR A 266 -15.15 -30.24 -6.22
CA TYR A 266 -15.97 -31.46 -6.23
C TYR A 266 -15.80 -32.26 -7.54
N ARG A 267 -15.76 -31.56 -8.69
CA ARG A 267 -15.50 -32.20 -9.98
C ARG A 267 -14.09 -32.78 -10.11
N ALA A 268 -13.09 -32.13 -9.52
CA ALA A 268 -11.69 -32.58 -9.52
C ALA A 268 -11.41 -33.72 -8.53
N PHE A 269 -12.14 -33.79 -7.41
CA PHE A 269 -12.02 -34.84 -6.39
C PHE A 269 -12.70 -36.16 -6.77
N ARG A 270 -13.48 -36.21 -7.86
CA ARG A 270 -13.96 -37.49 -8.39
C ARG A 270 -12.76 -38.21 -8.99
N VAL A 271 -12.18 -39.16 -8.24
CA VAL A 271 -11.02 -39.96 -8.65
C VAL A 271 -11.31 -40.63 -9.99
N LYS A 272 -10.73 -40.06 -11.05
CA LYS A 272 -10.83 -40.57 -12.43
C LYS A 272 -9.47 -40.92 -13.01
N SER A 273 -8.38 -40.58 -12.31
CA SER A 273 -7.01 -40.87 -12.71
C SER A 273 -6.07 -40.96 -11.51
N ILE A 274 -4.86 -41.46 -11.73
CA ILE A 274 -3.81 -41.59 -10.72
C ILE A 274 -3.35 -40.20 -10.24
N GLU A 275 -3.35 -39.20 -11.13
CA GLU A 275 -3.00 -37.81 -10.80
C GLU A 275 -4.02 -37.19 -9.84
N SER A 276 -5.33 -37.39 -10.08
CA SER A 276 -6.38 -36.92 -9.17
C SER A 276 -6.31 -37.61 -7.81
N LEU A 277 -5.93 -38.89 -7.77
CA LEU A 277 -5.72 -39.62 -6.52
C LEU A 277 -4.56 -39.03 -5.74
N LEU A 278 -3.41 -38.78 -6.38
CA LEU A 278 -2.25 -38.17 -5.75
C LEU A 278 -2.58 -36.79 -5.19
N MET A 279 -3.23 -35.93 -5.98
CA MET A 279 -3.70 -34.62 -5.55
C MET A 279 -4.62 -34.71 -4.32
N MET A 280 -5.57 -35.65 -4.32
CA MET A 280 -6.52 -35.83 -3.23
C MET A 280 -5.85 -36.36 -1.96
N SER A 281 -4.95 -37.35 -2.08
CA SER A 281 -4.16 -37.85 -0.95
C SER A 281 -3.30 -36.74 -0.34
N THR A 282 -2.60 -35.96 -1.17
CA THR A 282 -1.81 -34.81 -0.70
C THR A 282 -2.68 -33.79 0.03
N ALA A 283 -3.85 -33.44 -0.51
CA ALA A 283 -4.76 -32.49 0.13
C ALA A 283 -5.27 -32.99 1.50
N ILE A 284 -5.64 -34.26 1.62
CA ILE A 284 -6.08 -34.87 2.89
C ILE A 284 -4.95 -34.85 3.92
N ILE A 285 -3.73 -35.24 3.55
CA ILE A 285 -2.56 -35.23 4.44
C ILE A 285 -2.30 -33.82 4.96
N VAL A 286 -2.37 -32.80 4.09
CA VAL A 286 -2.19 -31.40 4.48
C VAL A 286 -3.29 -30.93 5.43
N MET A 287 -4.56 -31.22 5.12
CA MET A 287 -5.68 -30.83 5.97
C MET A 287 -5.60 -31.48 7.36
N LEU A 288 -5.23 -32.77 7.43
CA LEU A 288 -5.01 -33.48 8.69
C LEU A 288 -3.79 -32.96 9.47
N GLY A 289 -2.76 -32.47 8.79
CA GLY A 289 -1.63 -31.80 9.43
C GLY A 289 -1.91 -30.35 9.87
N GLN A 290 -3.11 -29.80 9.60
CA GLN A 290 -3.49 -28.43 9.98
C GLN A 290 -4.42 -28.36 11.18
N ILE A 291 -5.08 -29.46 11.52
CA ILE A 291 -5.90 -29.56 12.71
C ILE A 291 -5.02 -29.79 13.95
N PRO A 292 -5.33 -29.17 15.11
CA PRO A 292 -4.62 -29.37 16.37
C PRO A 292 -4.94 -30.73 17.03
N PHE A 293 -4.90 -31.81 16.25
CA PHE A 293 -5.06 -33.22 16.69
C PHE A 293 -3.73 -33.99 16.65
N HIS A 294 -2.61 -33.30 16.45
CA HIS A 294 -1.31 -33.91 16.18
C HIS A 294 -0.75 -34.79 17.30
N GLU A 295 -1.22 -34.61 18.55
CA GLU A 295 -0.82 -35.43 19.68
C GLU A 295 -1.30 -36.90 19.59
N TYR A 296 -2.38 -37.17 18.85
CA TYR A 296 -2.98 -38.50 18.75
C TYR A 296 -2.39 -39.37 17.62
N PHE A 297 -1.69 -38.77 16.65
CA PHE A 297 -1.16 -39.47 15.47
C PHE A 297 0.37 -39.34 15.39
N ARG A 298 1.06 -39.55 16.52
CA ARG A 298 2.51 -39.69 16.57
C ARG A 298 2.87 -41.17 16.49
N PHE A 299 3.60 -41.55 15.44
CA PHE A 299 4.13 -42.90 15.31
C PHE A 299 5.62 -42.89 15.60
N ASP A 300 5.98 -43.40 16.78
CA ASP A 300 7.38 -43.54 17.20
C ASP A 300 7.86 -44.94 16.79
N PHE A 301 8.83 -45.01 15.87
CA PHE A 301 9.44 -46.27 15.44
C PHE A 301 10.92 -46.29 15.77
N VAL A 302 11.40 -47.37 16.39
CA VAL A 302 12.81 -47.51 16.78
C VAL A 302 13.44 -48.57 15.89
N LEU A 303 14.29 -48.12 14.96
CA LEU A 303 15.08 -49.01 14.11
C LEU A 303 16.44 -49.29 14.76
N PRO A 304 16.88 -50.56 14.87
CA PRO A 304 18.15 -50.91 15.51
C PRO A 304 19.40 -50.23 14.88
N TRP A 305 19.31 -49.80 13.62
CA TRP A 305 20.42 -49.21 12.85
C TRP A 305 20.25 -47.71 12.53
N VAL A 306 19.12 -47.08 12.89
CA VAL A 306 18.83 -45.66 12.56
C VAL A 306 18.48 -44.80 13.78
N GLY A 307 18.14 -45.42 14.91
CA GLY A 307 17.68 -44.71 16.12
C GLY A 307 16.16 -44.46 16.12
N PRO A 308 15.65 -43.64 17.05
CA PRO A 308 14.22 -43.30 17.15
C PRO A 308 13.82 -42.37 16.01
N LEU A 309 12.81 -42.77 15.24
CA LEU A 309 12.17 -41.95 14.22
C LEU A 309 10.74 -41.63 14.66
N THR A 310 10.42 -40.35 14.78
CA THR A 310 9.07 -39.88 15.10
C THR A 310 8.39 -39.40 13.82
N PHE A 311 7.32 -40.07 13.42
CA PHE A 311 6.48 -39.63 12.29
C PHE A 311 5.30 -38.85 12.84
N GLU A 312 5.30 -37.55 12.58
CA GLU A 312 4.26 -36.61 12.95
C GLU A 312 3.60 -36.05 11.69
N LEU A 313 2.26 -36.09 11.61
CA LEU A 313 1.49 -35.52 10.50
C LEU A 313 1.83 -34.03 10.23
N PRO A 314 2.05 -33.17 11.26
CA PRO A 314 2.57 -31.82 11.04
C PRO A 314 3.92 -31.77 10.32
N GLY A 315 4.84 -32.69 10.61
CA GLY A 315 6.16 -32.75 9.97
C GLY A 315 6.06 -33.09 8.48
N ILE A 316 5.16 -33.99 8.09
CA ILE A 316 4.90 -34.33 6.68
C ILE A 316 4.28 -33.12 5.95
N ARG A 317 3.30 -32.46 6.57
CA ARG A 317 2.73 -31.23 6.03
C ARG A 317 3.80 -30.15 5.87
N GLN A 318 4.63 -29.94 6.89
CA GLN A 318 5.69 -28.95 6.88
C GLN A 318 6.68 -29.22 5.76
N TRP A 319 7.19 -30.45 5.64
CA TRP A 319 8.07 -30.85 4.55
C TRP A 319 7.43 -30.59 3.18
N LEU A 320 6.16 -30.95 2.99
CA LEU A 320 5.44 -30.71 1.75
C LEU A 320 5.31 -29.21 1.44
N MET A 321 5.03 -28.38 2.45
CA MET A 321 4.87 -26.93 2.29
C MET A 321 6.20 -26.21 2.04
N GLU A 322 7.27 -26.66 2.69
CA GLU A 322 8.59 -26.02 2.64
C GLU A 322 9.46 -26.47 1.47
N THR A 323 9.27 -27.69 0.98
CA THR A 323 10.11 -28.25 -0.10
C THR A 323 9.41 -28.17 -1.46
N PRO A 324 8.48 -29.09 -1.84
CA PRO A 324 7.89 -29.10 -3.17
C PRO A 324 6.94 -27.92 -3.40
N ASN A 325 6.12 -27.54 -2.42
CA ASN A 325 5.20 -26.42 -2.56
C ASN A 325 5.97 -25.10 -2.72
N THR A 326 7.00 -24.88 -1.91
CA THR A 326 7.87 -23.72 -2.08
C THR A 326 8.50 -23.75 -3.47
N ALA A 327 9.13 -24.83 -3.92
CA ALA A 327 9.69 -24.94 -5.28
C ALA A 327 8.68 -24.65 -6.41
N ALA A 328 7.41 -25.04 -6.26
CA ALA A 328 6.36 -24.71 -7.21
C ALA A 328 5.99 -23.22 -7.18
N PHE A 329 5.75 -22.64 -6.00
CA PHE A 329 5.46 -21.21 -5.84
C PHE A 329 6.58 -20.32 -6.34
N ARG A 330 7.82 -20.76 -6.13
CA ARG A 330 9.05 -20.18 -6.66
C ARG A 330 8.97 -20.03 -8.19
N ALA A 331 8.65 -21.10 -8.92
CA ALA A 331 8.46 -21.05 -10.37
C ALA A 331 7.28 -20.16 -10.81
N ILE A 332 6.15 -20.21 -10.09
CA ILE A 332 4.98 -19.37 -10.36
C ILE A 332 5.33 -17.88 -10.24
N LYS A 333 6.07 -17.49 -9.20
CA LYS A 333 6.49 -16.09 -8.99
C LYS A 333 7.37 -15.60 -10.12
N ILE A 334 8.36 -16.39 -10.56
CA ILE A 334 9.22 -16.05 -11.71
C ILE A 334 8.35 -15.87 -12.97
N GLY A 335 7.45 -16.81 -13.25
CA GLY A 335 6.56 -16.73 -14.41
C GLY A 335 5.65 -15.50 -14.38
N ALA A 336 5.09 -15.16 -13.21
CA ALA A 336 4.25 -13.98 -13.03
C ALA A 336 5.05 -12.67 -13.19
N ALA A 337 6.27 -12.60 -12.66
CA ALA A 337 7.15 -11.43 -12.81
C ALA A 337 7.51 -11.19 -14.28
N ILE A 338 7.89 -12.24 -15.01
CA ILE A 338 8.18 -12.18 -16.45
C ILE A 338 6.92 -11.74 -17.23
N ALA A 339 5.76 -12.34 -16.94
CA ALA A 339 4.50 -11.98 -17.60
C ALA A 339 4.12 -10.51 -17.35
N GLY A 340 4.28 -10.03 -16.12
CA GLY A 340 4.04 -8.63 -15.75
C GLY A 340 4.97 -7.67 -16.51
N LEU A 341 6.27 -7.98 -16.58
CA LEU A 341 7.25 -7.21 -17.34
C LEU A 341 6.89 -7.15 -18.83
N VAL A 342 6.52 -8.29 -19.43
CA VAL A 342 6.09 -8.37 -20.83
C VAL A 342 4.89 -7.47 -21.08
N MET A 343 3.87 -7.53 -20.22
CA MET A 343 2.69 -6.69 -20.36
C MET A 343 3.03 -5.21 -20.22
N ALA A 344 3.88 -4.85 -19.26
CA ALA A 344 4.34 -3.47 -19.10
C ALA A 344 5.05 -2.93 -20.35
N PHE A 345 5.99 -3.71 -20.92
CA PHE A 345 6.66 -3.32 -22.17
C PHE A 345 5.72 -3.30 -23.38
N ARG A 346 4.79 -4.25 -23.49
CA ARG A 346 3.79 -4.28 -24.57
C ARG A 346 2.90 -3.04 -24.54
N MET A 347 2.46 -2.63 -23.35
CA MET A 347 1.71 -1.40 -23.14
C MET A 347 2.56 -0.17 -23.49
N TRP A 348 3.81 -0.12 -23.03
CA TRP A 348 4.73 1.00 -23.31
C TRP A 348 4.98 1.18 -24.81
N PHE A 349 5.28 0.11 -25.53
CA PHE A 349 5.50 0.19 -26.97
C PHE A 349 4.21 0.26 -27.80
N SER A 350 3.04 0.33 -27.15
CA SER A 350 1.71 0.44 -27.75
C SER A 350 1.42 -0.64 -28.80
N ILE A 351 1.92 -1.85 -28.59
CA ILE A 351 1.74 -2.97 -29.53
C ILE A 351 0.33 -3.57 -29.40
N GLU A 352 -0.39 -3.25 -28.32
CA GLU A 352 -1.78 -3.66 -28.07
C GLU A 352 -2.83 -2.74 -28.71
N SER A 353 -2.43 -1.77 -29.54
CA SER A 353 -3.42 -1.10 -30.38
C SER A 353 -3.98 -2.13 -31.36
N GLU A 354 -5.06 -2.80 -30.99
CA GLU A 354 -5.92 -3.45 -31.97
C GLU A 354 -6.20 -2.40 -33.04
N SER A 355 -5.74 -2.72 -34.24
CA SER A 355 -6.11 -2.08 -35.48
C SER A 355 -7.64 -2.20 -35.60
N PHE A 356 -8.36 -1.27 -35.00
CA PHE A 356 -9.79 -1.06 -35.25
C PHE A 356 -9.96 -0.35 -36.59
N SER A 357 -9.48 -0.98 -37.67
CA SER A 357 -10.10 -0.78 -38.98
C SER A 357 -11.38 -1.63 -38.92
N PRO A 358 -12.57 -1.05 -39.08
CA PRO A 358 -13.74 -1.84 -39.41
C PRO A 358 -13.38 -2.63 -40.67
N ARG A 359 -13.22 -3.95 -40.56
CA ARG A 359 -13.33 -4.79 -41.75
C ARG A 359 -14.81 -4.77 -42.09
N ASP A 360 -15.15 -3.91 -43.04
CA ASP A 360 -16.44 -3.90 -43.72
C ASP A 360 -16.68 -5.30 -44.31
N ASN A 361 -17.34 -6.16 -43.55
CA ASN A 361 -18.06 -7.30 -44.09
C ASN A 361 -19.34 -6.75 -44.75
N ILE A 362 -19.17 -6.00 -45.85
CA ILE A 362 -20.24 -5.85 -46.82
C ILE A 362 -20.34 -7.19 -47.52
N LYS A 363 -21.21 -8.06 -46.97
CA LYS A 363 -21.86 -9.10 -47.75
C LYS A 363 -22.48 -8.39 -48.95
N THR A 364 -21.92 -8.59 -50.14
CA THR A 364 -22.60 -8.33 -51.40
C THR A 364 -23.82 -9.25 -51.49
N GLY A 365 -24.90 -8.85 -50.85
CA GLY A 365 -26.25 -9.22 -51.23
C GLY A 365 -26.65 -8.35 -52.39
N GLY A 366 -26.52 -8.87 -53.60
CA GLY A 366 -27.00 -8.26 -54.83
C GLY A 366 -27.32 -9.37 -55.82
N GLN A 367 -28.61 -9.70 -55.90
CA GLN A 367 -29.18 -10.60 -56.90
C GLN A 367 -28.85 -10.11 -58.32
N LYS A 368 -28.41 -11.03 -59.17
CA LYS A 368 -29.09 -11.42 -60.41
C LYS A 368 -28.55 -12.74 -60.91
#